data_AF-A0A7L3W731-F1
#
_entry.id   AF-A0A7L3W731-F1
#
_cell.length_a   1.000
_cell.length_b   1.000
_cell.length_c   1.000
_cell.angle_alpha   90.00
_cell.angle_beta   90.00
_cell.angle_gamma   90.00
#
_symmetry.space_group_name_H-M   'P 1'
#
loop_
_entity.id
_entity.type
_entity.pdbx_description
1 polymer ?
#
loop_
_entity_poly.entity_id
_entity_poly.type
_entity_poly.pdbx_seq_one_letter_code
_entity_poly.pdbx_strand_id
1 'polypeptide(L)'
;MLVRAGTAAATATSLSGLRRLWRGGGKGAAACFPLGRALVAVRGAEAAVFLQGLLTNDVTRLVAGDGPSAAAGPPRALYAHALNVQGRCLYDLILYRLHENPDEEPHILLECDSGVLDAIQNHLKLYKIRRKVNITPCLDLSLWAIIPGERAGDIAGSLTQRADQSLILTPDPRTEVMGWRLITKKGANLSEMIPGSHIGNIEDYHRHRYKQG
;
A
#
# COMPACT_ATOMS: atom_id res chain seq x y z
N MET A 1 11.90 0.16 33.46
CA MET A 1 12.01 1.56 32.98
C MET A 1 11.14 1.65 31.72
N LEU A 2 9.90 2.11 31.89
CA LEU A 2 8.87 2.17 30.83
C LEU A 2 9.18 3.37 29.92
N VAL A 3 9.43 3.14 28.63
CA VAL A 3 9.58 4.22 27.65
C VAL A 3 8.29 4.31 26.82
N ARG A 4 7.66 5.48 26.89
CA ARG A 4 6.41 5.86 26.21
C ARG A 4 6.59 5.87 24.69
N ALA A 5 5.65 5.28 23.97
CA ALA A 5 5.51 5.43 22.53
C ALA A 5 5.04 6.86 22.20
N GLY A 6 5.79 7.56 21.35
CA GLY A 6 5.44 8.88 20.83
C GLY A 6 4.42 8.75 19.70
N THR A 7 3.24 9.33 19.90
CA THR A 7 2.20 9.46 18.88
C THR A 7 2.56 10.57 17.90
N ALA A 8 2.89 10.22 16.65
CA ALA A 8 2.97 11.18 15.55
C ALA A 8 1.55 11.51 15.07
N ALA A 9 1.11 12.75 15.28
CA ALA A 9 -0.16 13.27 14.80
C ALA A 9 -0.05 13.55 13.29
N ALA A 10 -0.73 12.74 12.46
CA ALA A 10 -0.93 13.06 11.05
C ALA A 10 -1.90 14.25 10.96
N THR A 11 -1.48 15.31 10.28
CA THR A 11 -2.30 16.50 10.04
C THR A 11 -3.54 16.14 9.24
N ALA A 12 -4.71 16.45 9.79
CA ALA A 12 -6.02 16.25 9.19
C ALA A 12 -6.21 17.20 7.99
N THR A 13 -5.81 16.75 6.80
CA THR A 13 -6.23 17.40 5.55
C THR A 13 -7.69 17.02 5.26
N SER A 14 -8.52 18.04 5.06
CA SER A 14 -9.98 17.97 4.98
C SER A 14 -10.51 16.92 3.99
N LEU A 15 -11.10 15.84 4.52
CA LEU A 15 -11.86 14.78 3.83
C LEU A 15 -13.15 15.26 3.10
N SER A 16 -13.32 16.57 2.88
CA SER A 16 -14.54 17.15 2.32
C SER A 16 -14.79 16.75 0.85
N GLY A 17 -13.73 16.45 0.08
CA GLY A 17 -13.81 16.06 -1.33
C GLY A 17 -14.27 14.61 -1.55
N LEU A 18 -13.78 13.67 -0.74
CA LEU A 18 -14.12 12.23 -0.87
C LEU A 18 -15.62 11.95 -0.71
N ARG A 19 -16.28 12.70 0.19
CA ARG A 19 -17.68 12.46 0.55
C ARG A 19 -18.65 12.59 -0.61
N ARG A 20 -18.29 13.31 -1.69
CA ARG A 20 -19.19 13.58 -2.82
C ARG A 20 -19.09 12.55 -3.95
N LEU A 21 -18.03 11.73 -3.96
CA LEU A 21 -17.66 10.92 -5.13
C LEU A 21 -18.09 9.45 -4.99
N TRP A 22 -18.24 8.94 -3.77
CA TRP A 22 -18.80 7.60 -3.52
C TRP A 22 -20.29 7.68 -3.14
N ARG A 23 -21.19 7.52 -4.14
CA ARG A 23 -22.64 7.31 -3.93
C ARG A 23 -23.02 5.82 -3.93
N GLY A 24 -22.17 4.95 -3.40
CA GLY A 24 -22.53 3.54 -3.17
C GLY A 24 -23.26 3.43 -1.83
N GLY A 25 -24.53 3.05 -1.86
CA GLY A 25 -25.50 3.12 -0.75
C GLY A 25 -25.26 2.21 0.47
N GLY A 26 -24.04 2.20 1.02
CA GLY A 26 -23.74 1.54 2.30
C GLY A 26 -23.94 2.49 3.48
N LYS A 27 -24.78 2.10 4.45
CA LYS A 27 -24.96 2.82 5.74
C LYS A 27 -23.75 2.69 6.70
N GLY A 28 -22.70 1.97 6.30
CA GLY A 28 -21.53 1.63 7.12
C GLY A 28 -20.47 2.74 7.19
N ALA A 29 -19.52 2.56 8.10
CA ALA A 29 -18.40 3.46 8.32
C ALA A 29 -17.44 3.49 7.10
N ALA A 30 -17.17 2.33 6.49
CA ALA A 30 -16.36 2.19 5.30
C ALA A 30 -16.82 1.00 4.43
N ALA A 31 -16.47 1.03 3.15
CA ALA A 31 -16.61 -0.10 2.23
C ALA A 31 -15.22 -0.72 1.97
N CYS A 32 -15.09 -2.02 2.20
CA CYS A 32 -13.86 -2.78 2.01
C CYS A 32 -13.99 -3.68 0.78
N PHE A 33 -13.03 -3.60 -0.15
CA PHE A 33 -13.08 -4.34 -1.42
C PHE A 33 -11.87 -5.29 -1.51
N PRO A 34 -12.09 -6.60 -1.68
CA PRO A 34 -10.99 -7.54 -1.90
C PRO A 34 -10.37 -7.28 -3.26
N LEU A 35 -9.05 -7.08 -3.33
CA LEU A 35 -8.38 -6.82 -4.59
C LEU A 35 -7.90 -8.13 -5.22
N GLY A 36 -8.20 -8.34 -6.50
CA GLY A 36 -7.66 -9.43 -7.32
C GLY A 36 -6.18 -9.23 -7.70
N ARG A 37 -5.37 -8.78 -6.75
CA ARG A 37 -3.97 -8.38 -6.92
C ARG A 37 -3.07 -9.25 -6.06
N ALA A 38 -1.82 -9.40 -6.47
CA ALA A 38 -0.83 -10.24 -5.80
C ALA A 38 0.31 -9.41 -5.20
N LEU A 39 1.00 -10.00 -4.22
CA LEU A 39 2.10 -9.36 -3.51
C LEU A 39 3.39 -10.16 -3.71
N VAL A 40 4.49 -9.45 -3.97
CA VAL A 40 5.85 -9.98 -4.03
C VAL A 40 6.71 -9.25 -3.01
N ALA A 41 7.31 -9.98 -2.06
CA ALA A 41 8.30 -9.43 -1.15
C ALA A 41 9.67 -9.35 -1.81
N VAL A 42 10.30 -8.18 -1.69
CA VAL A 42 11.68 -7.91 -2.08
C VAL A 42 12.43 -7.48 -0.83
N ARG A 43 13.37 -8.31 -0.37
CA ARG A 43 14.08 -8.12 0.92
C ARG A 43 15.59 -8.24 0.76
N GLY A 44 16.35 -7.42 1.47
CA GLY A 44 17.80 -7.55 1.61
C GLY A 44 18.51 -6.20 1.50
N ALA A 45 19.80 -6.18 1.88
CA ALA A 45 20.60 -4.95 1.94
C ALA A 45 20.60 -4.12 0.65
N GLU A 46 20.48 -4.76 -0.52
CA GLU A 46 20.49 -4.08 -1.82
C GLU A 46 19.09 -3.85 -2.41
N ALA A 47 18.00 -4.19 -1.69
CA ALA A 47 16.65 -4.22 -2.28
C ALA A 47 16.18 -2.84 -2.79
N ALA A 48 16.44 -1.76 -2.04
CA ALA A 48 16.04 -0.42 -2.46
C ALA A 48 16.80 0.06 -3.71
N VAL A 49 18.13 -0.09 -3.74
CA VAL A 49 18.97 0.28 -4.90
C VAL A 49 18.66 -0.61 -6.11
N PHE A 50 18.38 -1.89 -5.88
CA PHE A 50 17.94 -2.83 -6.90
C PHE A 50 16.63 -2.36 -7.57
N LEU A 51 15.60 -2.04 -6.77
CA LEU A 51 14.33 -1.55 -7.30
C LEU A 51 14.43 -0.17 -7.93
N GLN A 52 15.28 0.72 -7.39
CA GLN A 52 15.53 2.05 -7.95
C GLN A 52 15.96 2.00 -9.42
N GLY A 53 16.74 0.98 -9.81
CA GLY A 53 17.19 0.81 -11.19
C GLY A 53 16.15 0.23 -12.16
N LEU A 54 15.00 -0.24 -11.65
CA LEU A 54 13.99 -0.96 -12.43
C LEU A 54 12.64 -0.24 -12.50
N LEU A 55 12.42 0.74 -11.62
CA LEU A 55 11.14 1.40 -11.44
C LEU A 55 11.20 2.89 -11.75
N THR A 56 10.08 3.46 -12.16
CA THR A 56 10.01 4.86 -12.59
C THR A 56 9.99 5.89 -11.46
N ASN A 57 9.69 5.47 -10.23
CA ASN A 57 9.61 6.36 -9.08
C ASN A 57 10.83 6.18 -8.18
N ASP A 58 11.15 7.21 -7.39
CA ASP A 58 12.27 7.18 -6.45
C ASP A 58 11.94 6.31 -5.23
N VAL A 59 12.40 5.05 -5.30
CA VAL A 59 12.26 4.03 -4.26
C VAL A 59 13.12 4.34 -3.04
N THR A 60 14.19 5.14 -3.20
CA THR A 60 15.07 5.51 -2.07
C THR A 60 14.32 6.31 -1.00
N ARG A 61 13.22 6.96 -1.36
CA ARG A 61 12.28 7.61 -0.43
C ARG A 61 11.64 6.64 0.57
N LEU A 62 11.55 5.35 0.25
CA LEU A 62 11.09 4.33 1.21
C LEU A 62 12.17 4.01 2.27
N VAL A 63 13.41 4.45 2.12
CA VAL A 63 14.50 4.13 3.07
C VAL A 63 15.07 5.39 3.71
N ALA A 64 15.17 6.49 2.97
CA ALA A 64 15.78 7.73 3.43
C ALA A 64 14.84 8.54 4.34
N GLY A 65 15.34 8.93 5.51
CA GLY A 65 14.68 9.88 6.44
C GLY A 65 15.01 11.36 6.18
N ASP A 66 15.91 11.66 5.24
CA ASP A 66 16.70 12.90 5.30
C ASP A 66 16.35 13.97 4.23
N GLY A 67 15.19 13.85 3.58
CA GLY A 67 14.69 14.90 2.68
C GLY A 67 14.14 16.12 3.45
N PRO A 68 13.86 17.26 2.80
CA PRO A 68 13.24 18.45 3.44
C PRO A 68 11.86 18.20 4.09
N SER A 69 11.31 16.99 3.90
CA SER A 69 10.12 16.43 4.58
C SER A 69 10.47 15.58 5.83
N ALA A 70 11.68 15.72 6.39
CA ALA A 70 12.21 14.93 7.52
C ALA A 70 11.35 14.96 8.80
N ALA A 71 10.40 15.89 8.91
CA ALA A 71 9.45 15.93 10.03
C ALA A 71 8.48 14.72 10.06
N ALA A 72 8.29 13.99 8.95
CA ALA A 72 7.28 12.93 8.83
C ALA A 72 7.84 11.50 8.59
N GLY A 73 9.15 11.32 8.54
CA GLY A 73 9.77 10.02 8.22
C GLY A 73 9.50 9.52 6.79
N PRO A 74 10.06 8.36 6.38
CA PRO A 74 9.87 7.83 5.04
C PRO A 74 8.42 7.37 4.81
N PRO A 75 7.82 7.64 3.63
CA PRO A 75 6.47 7.18 3.29
C PRO A 75 6.30 5.68 3.45
N ARG A 76 5.05 5.27 3.74
CA ARG A 76 4.68 3.84 3.84
C ARG A 76 4.42 3.19 2.49
N ALA A 77 4.03 3.97 1.48
CA ALA A 77 3.78 3.44 0.15
C ALA A 77 4.18 4.42 -0.97
N LEU A 78 4.48 3.86 -2.16
CA LEU A 78 4.74 4.61 -3.39
C LEU A 78 4.04 3.92 -4.57
N TYR A 79 3.64 4.70 -5.57
CA TYR A 79 3.19 4.17 -6.86
C TYR A 79 4.32 4.27 -7.88
N ALA A 80 4.55 3.22 -8.66
CA ALA A 80 5.55 3.22 -9.72
C ALA A 80 5.14 2.32 -10.88
N HIS A 81 5.81 2.48 -12.01
CA HIS A 81 5.74 1.52 -13.10
C HIS A 81 7.07 0.80 -13.26
N ALA A 82 7.03 -0.43 -13.76
CA ALA A 82 8.16 -1.09 -14.37
C ALA A 82 8.03 -0.96 -15.89
N LEU A 83 9.10 -0.54 -16.57
CA LEU A 83 9.10 -0.31 -18.00
C LEU A 83 9.97 -1.35 -18.72
N ASN A 84 9.73 -1.51 -20.03
CA ASN A 84 10.70 -2.15 -20.91
C ASN A 84 11.77 -1.15 -21.37
N VAL A 85 12.78 -1.65 -22.09
CA VAL A 85 13.88 -0.82 -22.61
C VAL A 85 13.44 0.21 -23.66
N GLN A 86 12.24 0.05 -24.23
CA GLN A 86 11.61 1.01 -25.14
C GLN A 86 10.75 2.07 -24.42
N GLY A 87 10.73 2.07 -23.07
CA GLY A 87 9.95 3.01 -22.28
C GLY A 87 8.45 2.70 -22.18
N ARG A 88 7.99 1.51 -22.61
CA ARG A 88 6.59 1.10 -22.49
C ARG A 88 6.34 0.49 -21.12
N CYS A 89 5.18 0.81 -20.55
CA CYS A 89 4.75 0.23 -19.27
C CYS A 89 4.53 -1.27 -19.39
N LEU A 90 5.23 -2.04 -18.56
CA LEU A 90 5.00 -3.47 -18.37
C LEU A 90 4.04 -3.72 -17.21
N TYR A 91 4.30 -3.09 -16.05
CA TYR A 91 3.55 -3.35 -14.82
C TYR A 91 3.29 -2.06 -14.04
N ASP A 92 2.07 -1.90 -13.52
CA ASP A 92 1.70 -0.90 -12.52
C ASP A 92 1.87 -1.48 -11.12
N LEU A 93 2.63 -0.78 -10.26
CA LEU A 93 3.04 -1.29 -8.96
C LEU A 93 2.72 -0.30 -7.84
N ILE A 94 2.21 -0.84 -6.74
CA ILE A 94 2.24 -0.12 -5.46
C ILE A 94 3.28 -0.80 -4.57
N LEU A 95 4.23 -0.02 -4.10
CA LEU A 95 5.29 -0.45 -3.21
C LEU A 95 4.90 -0.14 -1.77
N TYR A 96 5.16 -1.07 -0.85
CA TYR A 96 4.91 -0.89 0.58
C TYR A 96 6.17 -1.15 1.39
N ARG A 97 6.47 -0.23 2.31
CA ARG A 97 7.58 -0.35 3.24
C ARG A 97 7.17 -1.10 4.50
N LEU A 98 7.75 -2.28 4.69
CA LEU A 98 7.54 -3.11 5.89
C LEU A 98 8.58 -2.88 7.00
N HIS A 99 9.80 -2.52 6.64
CA HIS A 99 10.83 -2.20 7.64
C HIS A 99 10.46 -0.90 8.36
N GLU A 100 10.74 -0.83 9.66
CA GLU A 100 10.39 0.33 10.48
C GLU A 100 11.58 1.25 10.67
N ASN A 101 12.74 0.66 10.95
CA ASN A 101 13.97 1.37 11.25
C ASN A 101 14.89 1.48 10.01
N PRO A 102 15.65 2.58 9.86
CA PRO A 102 16.61 2.73 8.78
C PRO A 102 17.76 1.70 8.80
N ASP A 103 18.09 1.17 9.98
CA ASP A 103 19.15 0.18 10.16
C ASP A 103 18.72 -1.26 9.81
N GLU A 104 17.42 -1.49 9.62
CA GLU A 104 16.90 -2.79 9.18
C GLU A 104 17.17 -3.00 7.69
N GLU A 105 17.40 -4.27 7.31
CA GLU A 105 17.46 -4.61 5.89
C GLU A 105 16.15 -4.19 5.19
N PRO A 106 16.23 -3.45 4.07
CA PRO A 106 15.04 -3.01 3.37
C PRO A 106 14.13 -4.20 3.03
N HIS A 107 12.90 -4.11 3.51
CA HIS A 107 11.82 -5.06 3.26
C HIS A 107 10.66 -4.31 2.59
N ILE A 108 10.44 -4.61 1.31
CA ILE A 108 9.48 -3.89 0.44
C ILE A 108 8.54 -4.91 -0.20
N LEU A 109 7.22 -4.69 -0.09
CA LEU A 109 6.23 -5.45 -0.85
C LEU A 109 5.88 -4.74 -2.16
N LEU A 110 5.72 -5.49 -3.23
CA LEU A 110 5.23 -5.01 -4.52
C LEU A 110 3.83 -5.58 -4.76
N GLU A 111 2.82 -4.73 -4.82
CA GLU A 111 1.48 -5.06 -5.32
C GLU A 111 1.45 -4.98 -6.85
N CYS A 112 1.05 -6.07 -7.48
CA CYS A 112 0.88 -6.19 -8.93
C CYS A 112 -0.46 -6.86 -9.29
N ASP A 113 -0.85 -6.83 -10.55
CA ASP A 113 -1.96 -7.64 -11.03
C ASP A 113 -1.69 -9.14 -10.80
N SER A 114 -2.70 -9.89 -10.36
CA SER A 114 -2.53 -11.30 -10.05
C SER A 114 -2.16 -12.15 -11.28
N GLY A 115 -2.62 -11.76 -12.48
CA GLY A 115 -2.31 -12.44 -13.74
C GLY A 115 -0.87 -12.24 -14.22
N VAL A 116 -0.12 -11.29 -13.66
CA VAL A 116 1.28 -11.03 -14.03
C VAL A 116 2.29 -11.42 -12.94
N LEU A 117 1.86 -12.09 -11.87
CA LEU A 117 2.69 -12.45 -10.72
C LEU A 117 3.97 -13.22 -11.12
N ASP A 118 3.87 -14.19 -12.01
CA ASP A 118 5.04 -14.95 -12.46
C ASP A 118 5.93 -14.12 -13.40
N ALA A 119 5.31 -13.30 -14.25
CA ALA A 119 6.02 -12.44 -15.20
C ALA A 119 6.87 -11.38 -14.49
N ILE A 120 6.32 -10.72 -13.45
CA ILE A 120 7.08 -9.75 -12.65
C ILE A 120 8.20 -10.42 -11.86
N GLN A 121 7.95 -11.60 -11.26
CA GLN A 121 9.01 -12.33 -10.55
C GLN A 121 10.16 -12.70 -11.47
N ASN A 122 9.86 -13.20 -12.68
CA ASN A 122 10.87 -13.55 -13.67
C ASN A 122 11.63 -12.31 -14.15
N HIS A 123 10.92 -11.19 -14.37
CA HIS A 123 11.54 -9.92 -14.71
C HIS A 123 12.52 -9.44 -13.63
N LEU A 124 12.12 -9.46 -12.35
CA LEU A 124 13.01 -9.08 -11.25
C LEU A 124 14.20 -10.05 -11.10
N LYS A 125 13.96 -11.36 -11.23
CA LYS A 125 15.02 -12.38 -11.16
C LYS A 125 16.08 -12.21 -12.26
N LEU A 126 15.68 -11.77 -13.45
CA LEU A 126 16.60 -11.49 -14.56
C LEU A 126 17.65 -10.44 -14.17
N TYR A 127 17.25 -9.38 -13.45
CA TYR A 127 18.13 -8.28 -13.04
C TYR A 127 18.81 -8.48 -11.67
N LYS A 128 18.44 -9.53 -10.92
CA LYS A 128 18.96 -9.81 -9.57
C LYS A 128 20.41 -10.31 -9.55
N ILE A 129 21.00 -10.69 -10.69
CA ILE A 129 22.31 -11.39 -10.76
C ILE A 129 23.36 -10.76 -9.82
N ARG A 130 23.92 -11.59 -8.92
CA ARG A 130 24.93 -11.22 -7.90
C ARG A 130 24.52 -10.16 -6.87
N ARG A 131 23.24 -9.79 -6.80
CA ARG A 131 22.72 -8.87 -5.76
C ARG A 131 22.18 -9.63 -4.55
N LYS A 132 22.43 -9.09 -3.36
CA LYS A 132 21.92 -9.56 -2.06
C LYS A 132 20.46 -9.17 -1.87
N VAL A 133 19.59 -9.72 -2.70
CA VAL A 133 18.14 -9.48 -2.70
C VAL A 133 17.39 -10.79 -2.78
N ASN A 134 16.42 -11.01 -1.91
CA ASN A 134 15.46 -12.11 -1.98
C ASN A 134 14.15 -11.62 -2.60
N ILE A 135 13.53 -12.44 -3.46
CA ILE A 135 12.28 -12.14 -4.17
C ILE A 135 11.36 -13.34 -3.97
N THR A 136 10.27 -13.15 -3.25
CA THR A 136 9.33 -14.24 -2.88
C THR A 136 7.88 -13.81 -3.04
N PRO A 137 7.00 -14.64 -3.63
CA PRO A 137 5.58 -14.35 -3.66
C PRO A 137 4.96 -14.51 -2.26
N CYS A 138 4.03 -13.62 -1.90
CA CYS A 138 3.34 -13.64 -0.60
C CYS A 138 1.90 -14.14 -0.76
N LEU A 139 1.74 -15.46 -0.80
CA LEU A 139 0.44 -16.13 -1.04
C LEU A 139 -0.45 -16.22 0.20
N ASP A 140 0.13 -15.96 1.37
CA ASP A 140 -0.50 -15.97 2.69
C ASP A 140 -1.10 -14.61 3.08
N LEU A 141 -0.97 -13.60 2.22
CA LEU A 141 -1.49 -12.26 2.44
C LEU A 141 -2.77 -12.01 1.63
N SER A 142 -3.56 -11.03 2.10
CA SER A 142 -4.75 -10.53 1.42
C SER A 142 -4.71 -9.01 1.36
N LEU A 143 -5.10 -8.46 0.22
CA LEU A 143 -5.03 -7.03 -0.07
C LEU A 143 -6.43 -6.47 -0.31
N TRP A 144 -6.68 -5.31 0.29
CA TRP A 144 -7.98 -4.66 0.29
C TRP A 144 -7.85 -3.17 -0.05
N ALA A 145 -8.84 -2.65 -0.76
CA ALA A 145 -9.10 -1.21 -0.83
C ALA A 145 -10.19 -0.84 0.17
N ILE A 146 -10.01 0.25 0.89
CA ILE A 146 -11.00 0.78 1.82
C ILE A 146 -11.40 2.16 1.35
N ILE A 147 -12.68 2.33 1.02
CA ILE A 147 -13.27 3.62 0.71
C ILE A 147 -14.08 4.08 1.92
N PRO A 148 -13.69 5.18 2.60
CA PRO A 148 -14.48 5.73 3.70
C PRO A 148 -15.89 6.13 3.26
N GLY A 149 -16.90 5.83 4.07
CA GLY A 149 -18.29 6.23 3.82
C GLY A 149 -18.57 7.70 4.17
N GLU A 150 -19.74 8.23 3.79
CA GLU A 150 -20.09 9.64 4.02
C GLU A 150 -20.15 10.04 5.51
N ARG A 151 -20.45 9.08 6.40
CA ARG A 151 -20.51 9.23 7.87
C ARG A 151 -19.19 8.91 8.57
N ALA A 152 -18.10 8.80 7.82
CA ALA A 152 -16.83 8.26 8.29
C ALA A 152 -16.13 8.99 9.44
N GLY A 153 -16.62 10.11 9.98
CA GLY A 153 -15.92 10.85 11.05
C GLY A 153 -14.42 10.99 10.75
N ASP A 154 -13.57 10.70 11.74
CA ASP A 154 -12.12 10.58 11.60
C ASP A 154 -11.67 9.10 11.53
N ILE A 155 -12.21 8.35 10.55
CA ILE A 155 -11.80 6.96 10.28
C ILE A 155 -10.29 6.87 10.04
N ALA A 156 -9.65 7.89 9.47
CA ALA A 156 -8.20 7.94 9.29
C ALA A 156 -7.46 7.81 10.64
N GLY A 157 -7.88 8.57 11.67
CA GLY A 157 -7.35 8.44 13.03
C GLY A 157 -7.64 7.08 13.67
N SER A 158 -8.84 6.53 13.45
CA SER A 158 -9.25 5.22 14.01
C SER A 158 -8.55 4.02 13.35
N LEU A 159 -8.29 4.10 12.04
CA LEU A 159 -7.55 3.10 11.26
C LEU A 159 -6.08 3.07 11.69
N THR A 160 -5.47 4.24 11.84
CA THR A 160 -4.06 4.36 12.27
C THR A 160 -3.83 3.78 13.66
N GLN A 161 -4.83 3.86 14.55
CA GLN A 161 -4.77 3.32 15.92
C GLN A 161 -4.95 1.79 15.99
N ARG A 162 -5.29 1.12 14.88
CA ARG A 162 -5.57 -0.33 14.78
C ARG A 162 -4.51 -1.09 13.98
N ALA A 163 -3.34 -0.47 13.78
CA ALA A 163 -2.23 -1.02 13.01
C ALA A 163 -1.73 -2.39 13.52
N ASP A 164 -1.87 -2.68 14.81
CA ASP A 164 -1.34 -3.89 15.46
C ASP A 164 -1.87 -5.22 14.90
N GLN A 165 -3.01 -5.21 14.20
CA GLN A 165 -3.60 -6.40 13.56
C GLN A 165 -3.41 -6.44 12.04
N SER A 166 -2.85 -5.38 11.44
CA SER A 166 -2.61 -5.25 10.00
C SER A 166 -1.12 -5.29 9.70
N LEU A 167 -0.74 -5.84 8.54
CA LEU A 167 0.64 -5.75 8.09
C LEU A 167 0.94 -4.35 7.53
N ILE A 168 0.00 -3.78 6.78
CA ILE A 168 0.05 -2.42 6.26
C ILE A 168 -1.36 -1.84 6.29
N LEU A 169 -1.47 -0.58 6.72
CA LEU A 169 -2.65 0.24 6.57
C LEU A 169 -2.20 1.66 6.24
N THR A 170 -2.44 2.10 5.02
CA THR A 170 -1.87 3.35 4.50
C THR A 170 -2.80 3.98 3.46
N PRO A 171 -2.81 5.32 3.30
CA PRO A 171 -3.51 5.96 2.19
C PRO A 171 -3.02 5.41 0.84
N ASP A 172 -3.91 5.35 -0.14
CA ASP A 172 -3.52 4.96 -1.50
C ASP A 172 -2.53 5.99 -2.06
N PRO A 173 -1.31 5.60 -2.48
CA PRO A 173 -0.27 6.54 -2.86
C PRO A 173 -0.52 7.23 -4.21
N ARG A 174 -1.57 6.83 -4.95
CA ARG A 174 -1.93 7.46 -6.22
C ARG A 174 -2.73 8.74 -6.03
N THR A 175 -3.73 8.69 -5.16
CA THR A 175 -4.64 9.80 -4.91
C THR A 175 -5.54 9.49 -3.72
N GLU A 176 -5.91 10.52 -2.96
CA GLU A 176 -6.77 10.38 -1.79
C GLU A 176 -8.14 9.75 -2.13
N VAL A 177 -8.68 10.02 -3.33
CA VAL A 177 -10.00 9.50 -3.73
C VAL A 177 -10.02 7.97 -3.86
N MET A 178 -8.85 7.34 -4.01
CA MET A 178 -8.72 5.88 -4.02
C MET A 178 -8.77 5.27 -2.61
N GLY A 179 -8.88 6.10 -1.57
CA GLY A 179 -9.06 5.71 -0.19
C GLY A 179 -7.77 5.15 0.40
N TRP A 180 -7.88 3.98 1.02
CA TRP A 180 -6.79 3.35 1.76
C TRP A 180 -6.49 1.96 1.21
N ARG A 181 -5.25 1.54 1.41
CA ARG A 181 -4.73 0.21 1.16
C ARG A 181 -4.51 -0.51 2.48
N LEU A 182 -5.04 -1.73 2.57
CA LEU A 182 -4.91 -2.62 3.71
C LEU A 182 -4.33 -3.96 3.28
N ILE A 183 -3.26 -4.41 3.94
CA ILE A 183 -2.68 -5.74 3.78
C ILE A 183 -2.83 -6.49 5.10
N THR A 184 -3.42 -7.68 5.04
CA THR A 184 -3.63 -8.57 6.18
C THR A 184 -3.12 -9.96 5.88
N LYS A 185 -3.01 -10.80 6.91
CA LYS A 185 -2.94 -12.26 6.69
C LYS A 185 -4.26 -12.74 6.07
N LYS A 186 -4.17 -13.78 5.25
CA LYS A 186 -5.34 -14.43 4.67
C LYS A 186 -6.22 -15.01 5.77
N GLY A 187 -7.53 -14.79 5.67
CA GLY A 187 -8.51 -15.22 6.68
C GLY A 187 -8.68 -14.27 7.87
N ALA A 188 -8.02 -13.11 7.87
CA ALA A 188 -8.27 -12.09 8.91
C ALA A 188 -9.70 -11.53 8.85
N ASN A 189 -10.29 -11.30 10.02
CA ASN A 189 -11.65 -10.75 10.15
C ASN A 189 -11.64 -9.22 10.00
N LEU A 190 -12.01 -8.72 8.82
CA LEU A 190 -12.07 -7.28 8.55
C LEU A 190 -13.05 -6.53 9.45
N SER A 191 -14.17 -7.16 9.83
CA SER A 191 -15.18 -6.52 10.68
C SER A 191 -14.65 -6.23 12.09
N GLU A 192 -13.69 -7.01 12.58
CA GLU A 192 -13.03 -6.79 13.86
C GLU A 192 -11.99 -5.66 13.75
N MET A 193 -11.25 -5.63 12.63
CA MET A 193 -10.23 -4.62 12.37
C MET A 193 -10.84 -3.23 12.09
N ILE A 194 -11.97 -3.20 11.36
CA ILE A 194 -12.68 -1.98 10.97
C ILE A 194 -14.16 -2.12 11.33
N PRO A 195 -14.54 -1.79 12.59
CA PRO A 195 -15.93 -1.88 13.04
C PRO A 195 -16.87 -1.04 12.18
N GLY A 196 -18.02 -1.62 11.82
CA GLY A 196 -19.01 -0.96 10.95
C GLY A 196 -18.60 -0.87 9.48
N SER A 197 -17.49 -1.50 9.08
CA SER A 197 -17.20 -1.74 7.67
C SER A 197 -18.13 -2.82 7.10
N HIS A 198 -18.28 -2.79 5.78
CA HIS A 198 -18.92 -3.87 5.04
C HIS A 198 -18.04 -4.26 3.86
N ILE A 199 -18.11 -5.53 3.46
CA ILE A 199 -17.40 -6.03 2.29
C ILE A 199 -18.24 -5.69 1.06
N GLY A 200 -17.69 -4.90 0.15
CA GLY A 200 -18.32 -4.53 -1.11
C GLY A 200 -17.90 -5.43 -2.28
N ASN A 201 -18.65 -5.38 -3.37
CA ASN A 201 -18.31 -6.08 -4.61
C ASN A 201 -17.14 -5.39 -5.33
N ILE A 202 -16.22 -6.18 -5.87
CA ILE A 202 -15.07 -5.70 -6.65
C ILE A 202 -15.49 -4.87 -7.88
N GLU A 203 -16.64 -5.16 -8.47
CA GLU A 203 -17.19 -4.38 -9.59
C GLU A 203 -17.48 -2.92 -9.22
N ASP A 204 -17.92 -2.67 -7.97
CA ASP A 204 -18.18 -1.31 -7.50
C ASP A 204 -16.88 -0.53 -7.32
N TYR A 205 -15.83 -1.21 -6.86
CA TYR A 205 -14.49 -0.62 -6.79
C TYR A 205 -13.94 -0.30 -8.19
N HIS A 206 -14.14 -1.18 -9.17
CA HIS A 206 -13.77 -0.89 -10.56
C HIS A 206 -14.56 0.30 -11.12
N ARG A 207 -15.86 0.36 -10.88
CA ARG A 207 -16.71 1.49 -11.29
C ARG A 207 -16.25 2.79 -10.65
N HIS A 208 -15.86 2.77 -9.37
CA HIS A 208 -15.31 3.93 -8.69
C HIS A 208 -14.02 4.41 -9.34
N ARG A 209 -13.06 3.51 -9.56
CA ARG A 209 -11.82 3.81 -10.31
C ARG A 209 -12.12 4.52 -11.63
N TYR A 210 -12.93 3.90 -12.49
CA TYR A 210 -13.23 4.45 -13.82
C TYR A 210 -13.91 5.83 -13.77
N LYS A 211 -14.63 6.16 -12.70
CA LYS A 211 -15.20 7.50 -12.50
C LYS A 211 -14.16 8.57 -12.13
N GLN A 212 -13.02 8.16 -11.56
CA GLN A 212 -11.94 9.07 -11.16
C GLN A 212 -10.84 9.20 -12.23
N GLY A 213 -10.81 8.32 -13.22
CA GLY A 213 -9.77 8.24 -14.25
C GLY A 213 -8.78 7.11 -14.00
#